data_AF-A0A9D0C714-F1
#
_entry.id   AF-A0A9D0C714-F1
#
_cell.length_a   1.000
_cell.length_b   1.000
_cell.length_c   1.000
_cell.angle_alpha   90.00
_cell.angle_beta   90.00
_cell.angle_gamma   90.00
#
_symmetry.space_group_name_H-M   'P 1'
#
loop_
_entity.id
_entity.type
_entity.pdbx_description
1 polymer ?
#
loop_
_entity_poly.entity_id
_entity_poly.type
_entity_poly.pdbx_seq_one_letter_code
_entity_poly.pdbx_strand_id
1 'polypeptide(L)'
;YNLEGVPELRLPREVYPAIFLGKITRWNDPAIVKANPGVTMPDLPITVVRRADSSGTTFVFTTHLSAISPAWKNGPGIGKTVNWPSSSRLVAAPKNDGVAATIRQTPGAIGYIEYGFAKMARLPMVLLQNRAGRYIRPSIKSGQAALAHARIPADMRVWLPDPEGDDSYPIVTYTWMLFYRKYKDERKAEILRDLVRFCLHDGQKLADRLGYIPLPANVVKVVEKASQNIH
;
A
#
# COMPACT_ATOMS: atom_id res chain seq x y z
N TYR A 1 -5.01 10.98 4.92
CA TYR A 1 -4.45 12.26 5.41
C TYR A 1 -5.51 12.96 6.25
N ASN A 2 -5.22 14.12 6.84
CA ASN A 2 -6.17 14.91 7.61
C ASN A 2 -5.99 16.39 7.28
N LEU A 3 -6.81 16.88 6.34
CA LEU A 3 -6.82 18.26 5.88
C LEU A 3 -8.27 18.71 5.73
N GLU A 4 -8.68 19.63 6.58
CA GLU A 4 -9.99 20.25 6.49
C GLU A 4 -10.08 21.11 5.22
N GLY A 5 -11.23 21.09 4.54
CA GLY A 5 -11.45 21.85 3.31
C GLY A 5 -10.72 21.32 2.06
N VAL A 6 -9.99 20.20 2.16
CA VAL A 6 -9.30 19.55 1.02
C VAL A 6 -10.01 18.22 0.70
N PRO A 7 -11.02 18.22 -0.19
CA PRO A 7 -11.81 17.03 -0.49
C PRO A 7 -11.05 15.98 -1.32
N GLU A 8 -10.14 16.44 -2.18
CA GLU A 8 -9.27 15.59 -3.00
C GLU A 8 -7.85 16.16 -2.96
N LEU A 9 -6.88 15.31 -2.62
CA LEU A 9 -5.47 15.65 -2.59
C LEU A 9 -4.73 14.82 -3.63
N ARG A 10 -4.04 15.50 -4.55
CA ARG A 10 -3.14 14.93 -5.54
C ARG A 10 -1.70 15.13 -5.09
N LEU A 11 -0.92 14.04 -5.05
CA LEU A 11 0.51 14.12 -4.79
C LEU A 11 1.30 13.63 -6.01
N PRO A 12 2.12 14.52 -6.61
CA PRO A 12 3.07 14.12 -7.66
C PRO A 12 4.03 13.03 -7.19
N ARG A 13 4.59 12.31 -8.16
CA ARG A 13 5.44 11.15 -7.95
C ARG A 13 6.70 11.46 -7.13
N GLU A 14 7.25 12.63 -7.32
CA GLU A 14 8.43 13.16 -6.64
C GLU A 14 8.11 13.79 -5.28
N VAL A 15 6.86 14.21 -5.06
CA VAL A 15 6.44 14.94 -3.87
C VAL A 15 6.21 14.01 -2.69
N TYR A 16 5.53 12.87 -2.88
CA TYR A 16 5.27 12.01 -1.72
C TYR A 16 6.55 11.41 -1.11
N PRO A 17 7.59 10.94 -1.84
CA PRO A 17 8.84 10.55 -1.18
C PRO A 17 9.49 11.72 -0.43
N ALA A 18 9.43 12.94 -0.98
CA ALA A 18 10.00 14.14 -0.36
C ALA A 18 9.30 14.50 0.96
N ILE A 19 7.98 14.30 1.07
CA ILE A 19 7.23 14.45 2.32
C ILE A 19 7.74 13.46 3.37
N PHE A 20 7.82 12.17 3.03
CA PHE A 20 8.27 11.14 3.97
C PHE A 20 9.78 11.21 4.28
N LEU A 21 10.56 11.91 3.46
CA LEU A 21 11.95 12.29 3.74
C LEU A 21 12.09 13.54 4.61
N GLY A 22 10.98 14.26 4.88
CA GLY A 22 11.00 15.54 5.60
C GLY A 22 11.54 16.72 4.79
N LYS A 23 11.66 16.59 3.47
CA LYS A 23 12.10 17.68 2.57
C LYS A 23 10.96 18.65 2.27
N ILE A 24 9.74 18.14 2.13
CA ILE A 24 8.51 18.93 2.05
C ILE A 24 7.83 18.83 3.41
N THR A 25 7.71 19.96 4.09
CA THR A 25 7.29 20.01 5.50
C THR A 25 5.97 20.74 5.72
N ARG A 26 5.37 21.33 4.68
CA ARG A 26 4.14 22.13 4.77
C ARG A 26 3.22 21.87 3.58
N TRP A 27 1.92 21.97 3.82
CA TRP A 27 0.89 21.63 2.82
C TRP A 27 0.75 22.67 1.70
N ASN A 28 1.14 23.92 1.95
CA ASN A 28 1.19 24.96 0.93
C ASN A 28 2.52 25.01 0.15
N ASP A 29 3.32 23.95 0.20
CA ASP A 29 4.51 23.82 -0.63
C ASP A 29 4.14 24.03 -2.13
N PRO A 30 4.91 24.81 -2.90
CA PRO A 30 4.59 25.12 -4.30
C PRO A 30 4.34 23.89 -5.17
N ALA A 31 5.03 22.76 -4.93
CA ALA A 31 4.84 21.54 -5.69
C ALA A 31 3.47 20.89 -5.39
N ILE A 32 3.00 20.98 -4.15
CA ILE A 32 1.65 20.50 -3.75
C ILE A 32 0.58 21.44 -4.32
N VAL A 33 0.75 22.76 -4.18
CA VAL A 33 -0.21 23.76 -4.69
C VAL A 33 -0.39 23.61 -6.19
N LYS A 34 0.71 23.51 -6.95
CA LYS A 34 0.67 23.35 -8.41
C LYS A 34 -0.10 22.10 -8.86
N ALA A 35 -0.02 21.01 -8.11
CA ALA A 35 -0.70 19.75 -8.44
C ALA A 35 -2.20 19.75 -8.14
N ASN A 36 -2.69 20.74 -7.38
CA ASN A 36 -4.05 20.82 -6.88
C ASN A 36 -4.70 22.17 -7.25
N PRO A 37 -4.88 22.46 -8.55
CA PRO A 37 -5.46 23.72 -9.00
C PRO A 37 -6.89 23.88 -8.48
N GLY A 38 -7.23 25.09 -8.04
CA GLY A 38 -8.55 25.41 -7.48
C GLY A 38 -8.76 24.98 -6.03
N VAL A 39 -7.76 24.40 -5.38
CA VAL A 39 -7.79 24.06 -3.95
C VAL A 39 -6.85 24.99 -3.17
N THR A 40 -7.39 25.71 -2.19
CA THR A 40 -6.58 26.53 -1.28
C THR A 40 -5.88 25.61 -0.29
N MET A 41 -4.58 25.39 -0.48
CA MET A 41 -3.79 24.56 0.44
C MET A 41 -3.52 25.33 1.75
N PRO A 42 -3.74 24.69 2.92
CA PRO A 42 -3.55 25.37 4.19
C PRO A 42 -2.07 25.60 4.48
N ASP A 43 -1.80 26.68 5.21
CA ASP A 43 -0.49 27.02 5.76
C ASP A 43 -0.14 26.14 6.97
N LEU A 44 -0.30 24.82 6.83
CA LEU A 44 -0.20 23.86 7.92
C LEU A 44 1.03 22.98 7.72
N PRO A 45 1.84 22.78 8.77
CA PRO A 45 2.93 21.83 8.68
C PRO A 45 2.44 20.39 8.57
N ILE A 46 3.23 19.57 7.89
CA ILE A 46 2.94 18.16 7.63
C ILE A 46 3.46 17.32 8.80
N THR A 47 2.59 16.48 9.35
CA THR A 47 2.97 15.43 10.30
C THR A 47 2.92 14.09 9.60
N VAL A 48 4.06 13.40 9.53
CA VAL A 48 4.14 12.05 8.95
C VAL A 48 3.85 11.03 10.04
N VAL A 49 2.85 10.17 9.82
CA VAL A 49 2.53 9.05 10.70
C VAL A 49 3.01 7.75 10.06
N ARG A 50 3.90 7.04 10.74
CA ARG A 50 4.48 5.77 10.30
C ARG A 50 4.18 4.64 11.28
N ARG A 51 4.42 3.41 10.85
CA ARG A 51 4.29 2.22 11.71
C ARG A 51 5.39 2.15 12.75
N ALA A 52 5.02 1.96 14.01
CA ALA A 52 5.92 1.74 15.14
C ALA A 52 6.56 0.34 15.11
N ASP A 53 5.81 -0.64 14.64
CA ASP A 53 6.13 -2.05 14.61
C ASP A 53 6.61 -2.54 13.23
N SER A 54 7.32 -3.68 13.21
CA SER A 54 7.72 -4.37 11.98
C SER A 54 6.49 -4.71 11.14
N SER A 55 6.47 -4.24 9.90
CA SER A 55 5.23 -4.15 9.14
C SER A 55 5.41 -4.49 7.66
N GLY A 56 4.55 -5.39 7.15
CA GLY A 56 4.45 -5.65 5.72
C GLY A 56 3.98 -4.43 4.93
N THR A 57 3.08 -3.61 5.50
CA THR A 57 2.65 -2.35 4.88
C THR A 57 3.82 -1.38 4.74
N THR A 58 4.70 -1.32 5.74
CA THR A 58 5.94 -0.52 5.69
C THR A 58 6.88 -1.05 4.63
N PHE A 59 7.03 -2.37 4.52
CA PHE A 59 7.84 -2.99 3.48
C PHE A 59 7.34 -2.61 2.09
N VAL A 60 6.05 -2.77 1.80
CA VAL A 60 5.47 -2.42 0.49
C VAL A 60 5.63 -0.93 0.20
N PHE A 61 5.31 -0.07 1.18
CA PHE A 61 5.44 1.37 1.05
C PHE A 61 6.89 1.80 0.76
N THR A 62 7.84 1.35 1.57
CA THR A 62 9.27 1.67 1.39
C THR A 62 9.87 1.07 0.12
N THR A 63 9.39 -0.11 -0.31
CA THR A 63 9.77 -0.70 -1.61
C THR A 63 9.34 0.21 -2.76
N HIS A 64 8.10 0.69 -2.74
CA HIS A 64 7.63 1.65 -3.75
C HIS A 64 8.44 2.95 -3.73
N LEU A 65 8.61 3.57 -2.56
CA LEU A 65 9.38 4.82 -2.47
C LEU A 65 10.83 4.66 -2.97
N SER A 66 11.48 3.52 -2.68
CA SER A 66 12.82 3.20 -3.16
C SER A 66 12.87 3.02 -4.68
N ALA A 67 11.82 2.46 -5.29
CA ALA A 67 11.75 2.26 -6.73
C ALA A 67 11.65 3.58 -7.51
N ILE A 68 11.05 4.61 -6.92
CA ILE A 68 10.73 5.85 -7.63
C ILE A 68 11.61 7.04 -7.23
N SER A 69 12.31 6.96 -6.08
CA SER A 69 13.09 8.06 -5.52
C SER A 69 14.51 7.61 -5.22
N PRO A 70 15.51 8.09 -5.98
CA PRO A 70 16.92 7.83 -5.69
C PRO A 70 17.33 8.28 -4.28
N ALA A 71 16.76 9.39 -3.80
CA ALA A 71 17.01 9.87 -2.44
C ALA A 71 16.54 8.86 -1.39
N TRP A 72 15.33 8.31 -1.56
CA TRP A 72 14.81 7.26 -0.67
C TRP A 72 15.65 5.99 -0.73
N LYS A 73 16.03 5.57 -1.94
CA LYS A 73 16.86 4.38 -2.17
C LYS A 73 18.20 4.47 -1.45
N ASN A 74 18.83 5.64 -1.45
CA ASN A 74 20.09 5.90 -0.75
C ASN A 74 19.93 6.14 0.75
N GLY A 75 18.70 6.28 1.24
CA GLY A 75 18.35 6.41 2.64
C GLY A 75 16.93 6.97 2.76
N PRO A 76 15.98 6.26 3.39
CA PRO A 76 16.15 5.17 4.36
C PRO A 76 16.12 3.72 3.79
N GLY A 77 15.91 3.54 2.49
CA GLY A 77 15.90 2.22 1.84
C GLY A 77 14.61 1.41 2.03
N ILE A 78 14.71 0.09 1.92
CA ILE A 78 13.59 -0.86 1.93
C ILE A 78 13.62 -1.71 3.19
N GLY A 79 12.47 -1.87 3.86
CA GLY A 79 12.40 -2.77 5.01
C GLY A 79 11.02 -2.80 5.67
N LYS A 80 10.80 -3.85 6.48
CA LYS A 80 9.64 -3.90 7.40
C LYS A 80 9.77 -2.90 8.55
N THR A 81 11.01 -2.53 8.85
CA THR A 81 11.46 -1.41 9.68
C THR A 81 12.59 -0.74 8.90
N VAL A 82 12.67 0.59 8.92
CA VAL A 82 13.75 1.38 8.29
C VAL A 82 14.18 2.50 9.23
N ASN A 83 15.39 3.03 9.02
CA ASN A 83 15.89 4.19 9.75
C ASN A 83 15.25 5.46 9.19
N TRP A 84 14.02 5.75 9.62
CA TRP A 84 13.31 6.96 9.22
C TRP A 84 14.14 8.23 9.50
N PRO A 85 14.07 9.25 8.65
CA PRO A 85 14.72 10.54 8.92
C PRO A 85 14.29 11.09 10.28
N SER A 86 15.27 11.57 11.05
CA SER A 86 15.02 12.21 12.34
C SER A 86 14.22 13.51 12.13
N SER A 87 12.99 13.55 12.64
CA SER A 87 12.13 14.73 12.60
C SER A 87 11.14 14.71 13.76
N SER A 88 10.93 15.85 14.41
CA SER A 88 9.91 16.01 15.45
C SER A 88 8.48 15.87 14.90
N ARG A 89 8.30 15.90 13.57
CA ARG A 89 7.01 15.73 12.90
C ARG A 89 6.81 14.32 12.32
N LEU A 90 7.67 13.37 12.70
CA LEU A 90 7.51 11.96 12.34
C LEU A 90 7.02 11.18 13.56
N VAL A 91 5.74 10.82 13.54
CA VAL A 91 5.04 10.13 14.63
C VAL A 91 4.98 8.64 14.34
N ALA A 92 5.31 7.83 15.34
CA ALA A 92 5.19 6.39 15.29
C ALA A 92 3.87 5.95 15.92
N ALA A 93 3.09 5.12 15.23
CA ALA A 93 1.88 4.52 15.79
C ALA A 93 1.85 3.01 15.50
N PRO A 94 1.34 2.18 16.42
CA PRO A 94 1.32 0.74 16.23
C PRO A 94 0.23 0.34 15.23
N LYS A 95 0.52 -0.66 14.38
CA LYS A 95 -0.47 -1.33 13.52
C LYS A 95 -1.23 -0.36 12.58
N ASN A 96 -2.22 -0.85 11.85
CA ASN A 96 -2.99 0.01 10.93
C ASN A 96 -4.01 0.88 11.65
N ASP A 97 -4.66 0.33 12.68
CA ASP A 97 -5.66 0.99 13.51
C ASP A 97 -5.08 2.16 14.31
N GLY A 98 -3.89 1.98 14.92
CA GLY A 98 -3.20 3.06 15.61
C GLY A 98 -2.79 4.18 14.66
N VAL A 99 -2.18 3.85 13.51
CA VAL A 99 -1.84 4.85 12.48
C VAL A 99 -3.09 5.59 11.99
N ALA A 100 -4.19 4.89 11.72
CA ALA A 100 -5.44 5.48 11.28
C ALA A 100 -6.01 6.46 12.32
N ALA A 101 -6.02 6.06 13.60
CA ALA A 101 -6.47 6.90 14.71
C ALA A 101 -5.61 8.16 14.86
N THR A 102 -4.28 8.01 14.80
CA THR A 102 -3.35 9.15 14.89
C THR A 102 -3.53 10.13 13.74
N ILE A 103 -3.69 9.65 12.49
CA ILE A 103 -3.98 10.52 11.35
C ILE A 103 -5.27 11.30 11.60
N ARG A 104 -6.34 10.63 12.03
CA ARG A 104 -7.64 11.25 12.29
C ARG A 104 -7.60 12.35 13.36
N GLN A 105 -6.79 12.15 14.39
CA GLN A 105 -6.69 13.07 15.53
C GLN A 105 -5.71 14.21 15.31
N THR A 106 -4.87 14.13 14.27
CA THR A 106 -3.78 15.09 14.03
C THR A 106 -4.05 15.90 12.75
N PRO A 107 -4.51 17.16 12.85
CA PRO A 107 -4.61 18.04 11.70
C PRO A 107 -3.26 18.15 10.98
N GLY A 108 -3.29 18.08 9.64
CA GLY A 108 -2.09 18.12 8.81
C GLY A 108 -1.36 16.78 8.69
N ALA A 109 -1.89 15.70 9.28
CA ALA A 109 -1.24 14.41 9.21
C ALA A 109 -1.39 13.71 7.85
N ILE A 110 -0.36 13.00 7.45
CA ILE A 110 -0.37 11.99 6.38
C ILE A 110 0.37 10.75 6.85
N GLY A 111 -0.10 9.58 6.45
CA GLY A 111 0.57 8.32 6.71
C GLY A 111 0.16 7.28 5.68
N TYR A 112 0.62 6.06 5.88
CA TYR A 112 0.30 4.91 5.03
C TYR A 112 -0.31 3.79 5.87
N ILE A 113 -1.43 3.25 5.39
CA ILE A 113 -2.14 2.11 5.97
C ILE A 113 -2.73 1.26 4.84
N GLU A 114 -3.13 0.04 5.16
CA GLU A 114 -3.86 -0.82 4.23
C GLU A 114 -5.21 -0.18 3.83
N TYR A 115 -5.63 -0.39 2.58
CA TYR A 115 -6.78 0.26 1.96
C TYR A 115 -8.12 -0.07 2.66
N GLY A 116 -8.33 -1.33 3.04
CA GLY A 116 -9.49 -1.76 3.81
C GLY A 116 -9.60 -1.04 5.16
N PHE A 117 -8.48 -0.86 5.87
CA PHE A 117 -8.44 -0.07 7.11
C PHE A 117 -8.77 1.41 6.87
N ALA A 118 -8.23 2.03 5.82
CA ALA A 118 -8.55 3.41 5.47
C ALA A 118 -10.05 3.59 5.15
N LYS A 119 -10.62 2.64 4.39
CA LYS A 119 -12.04 2.64 4.03
C LYS A 119 -12.93 2.47 5.26
N MET A 120 -12.61 1.52 6.15
CA MET A 120 -13.34 1.28 7.40
C MET A 120 -13.29 2.50 8.33
N ALA A 121 -12.14 3.16 8.44
CA ALA A 121 -11.96 4.37 9.23
C ALA A 121 -12.54 5.63 8.56
N ARG A 122 -13.02 5.53 7.32
CA ARG A 122 -13.51 6.64 6.47
C ARG A 122 -12.48 7.75 6.32
N LEU A 123 -11.20 7.39 6.22
CA LEU A 123 -10.12 8.34 6.04
C LEU A 123 -10.03 8.78 4.57
N PRO A 124 -9.76 10.07 4.30
CA PRO A 124 -9.48 10.51 2.95
C PRO A 124 -8.13 9.96 2.50
N MET A 125 -8.11 9.45 1.27
CA MET A 125 -6.96 8.80 0.64
C MET A 125 -6.44 9.63 -0.54
N VAL A 126 -5.13 9.65 -0.71
CA VAL A 126 -4.45 10.50 -1.69
C VAL A 126 -4.61 9.93 -3.10
N LEU A 127 -4.79 10.79 -4.10
CA LEU A 127 -4.56 10.43 -5.49
C LEU A 127 -3.07 10.53 -5.79
N LEU A 128 -2.41 9.40 -5.97
CA LEU A 128 -0.98 9.36 -6.25
C LEU A 128 -0.74 9.39 -7.76
N GLN A 129 0.25 10.16 -8.18
CA GLN A 129 0.73 10.09 -9.56
C GLN A 129 1.45 8.75 -9.81
N ASN A 130 0.98 8.00 -10.80
CA ASN A 130 1.55 6.72 -11.19
C ASN A 130 2.70 6.86 -12.19
N ARG A 131 3.26 5.72 -12.61
CA ARG A 131 4.36 5.66 -13.58
C ARG A 131 4.03 6.28 -14.94
N ALA A 132 2.74 6.27 -15.33
CA ALA A 132 2.24 6.89 -16.56
C ALA A 132 1.94 8.40 -16.41
N GLY A 133 2.23 9.00 -15.25
CA GLY A 133 1.99 10.41 -14.98
C GLY A 133 0.55 10.77 -14.65
N ARG A 134 -0.34 9.78 -14.44
CA ARG A 134 -1.76 9.96 -14.11
C ARG A 134 -1.98 9.95 -12.60
N TYR A 135 -2.89 10.79 -12.11
CA TYR A 135 -3.30 10.79 -10.70
C TYR A 135 -4.41 9.77 -10.48
N ILE A 136 -4.07 8.68 -9.78
CA ILE A 136 -4.97 7.53 -9.63
C ILE A 136 -5.54 7.49 -8.22
N ARG A 137 -6.87 7.40 -8.15
CA ARG A 137 -7.60 7.20 -6.91
C ARG A 137 -7.45 5.75 -6.46
N PRO A 138 -7.16 5.48 -5.17
CA PRO A 138 -7.15 4.11 -4.67
C PRO A 138 -8.56 3.53 -4.70
N SER A 139 -8.69 2.38 -5.37
CA SER A 139 -9.92 1.62 -5.51
C SER A 139 -9.61 0.16 -5.83
N ILE A 140 -10.62 -0.70 -5.73
CA ILE A 140 -10.50 -2.11 -6.17
C ILE A 140 -10.11 -2.15 -7.66
N LYS A 141 -10.77 -1.35 -8.51
CA LYS A 141 -10.52 -1.29 -9.95
C LYS A 141 -9.07 -0.89 -10.28
N SER A 142 -8.57 0.19 -9.66
CA SER A 142 -7.19 0.65 -9.90
C SER A 142 -6.14 -0.31 -9.36
N GLY A 143 -6.47 -1.04 -8.29
CA GLY A 143 -5.62 -2.10 -7.76
C GLY A 143 -5.58 -3.34 -8.67
N GLN A 144 -6.73 -3.73 -9.23
CA GLN A 144 -6.81 -4.79 -10.25
C GLN A 144 -6.01 -4.42 -11.50
N ALA A 145 -6.14 -3.19 -11.99
CA ALA A 145 -5.36 -2.68 -13.11
C ALA A 145 -3.86 -2.85 -12.85
N ALA A 146 -3.38 -2.46 -11.67
CA ALA A 146 -1.99 -2.62 -11.28
C ALA A 146 -1.54 -4.08 -11.21
N LEU A 147 -2.35 -4.96 -10.61
CA LEU A 147 -2.02 -6.39 -10.45
C LEU A 147 -2.10 -7.19 -11.76
N ALA A 148 -2.89 -6.74 -12.74
CA ALA A 148 -3.00 -7.40 -14.05
C ALA A 148 -1.68 -7.43 -14.83
N HIS A 149 -0.77 -6.50 -14.56
CA HIS A 149 0.57 -6.45 -15.15
C HIS A 149 1.58 -7.38 -14.46
N ALA A 150 1.19 -8.07 -13.37
CA ALA A 150 2.06 -8.98 -12.65
C ALA A 150 2.38 -10.23 -13.48
N ARG A 151 3.68 -10.49 -13.66
CA ARG A 151 4.17 -11.80 -14.13
C ARG A 151 4.52 -12.63 -12.89
N ILE A 152 3.77 -13.71 -12.67
CA ILE A 152 4.00 -14.57 -11.50
C ILE A 152 5.07 -15.62 -11.85
N PRO A 153 6.24 -15.59 -11.19
CA PRO A 153 7.29 -16.58 -11.40
C PRO A 153 6.91 -17.95 -10.82
N ALA A 154 7.70 -18.98 -11.13
CA ALA A 154 7.42 -20.35 -10.67
C ALA A 154 7.43 -20.49 -9.13
N ASP A 155 8.27 -19.73 -8.43
CA ASP A 155 8.30 -19.68 -6.97
C ASP A 155 7.24 -18.74 -6.36
N MET A 156 6.41 -18.16 -7.23
CA MET A 156 5.35 -17.19 -6.95
C MET A 156 5.79 -15.89 -6.28
N ARG A 157 7.08 -15.69 -5.98
CA ARG A 157 7.54 -14.47 -5.29
C ARG A 157 7.53 -13.29 -6.24
N VAL A 158 6.42 -12.53 -6.25
CA VAL A 158 6.26 -11.35 -7.10
C VAL A 158 6.08 -10.08 -6.27
N TRP A 159 6.81 -9.03 -6.64
CA TRP A 159 6.63 -7.69 -6.12
C TRP A 159 6.37 -6.74 -7.28
N LEU A 160 5.42 -5.84 -7.12
CA LEU A 160 5.12 -4.78 -8.08
C LEU A 160 5.43 -3.43 -7.44
N PRO A 161 6.71 -3.07 -7.32
CA PRO A 161 7.11 -1.87 -6.59
C PRO A 161 6.69 -0.59 -7.30
N ASP A 162 6.48 -0.64 -8.63
CA ASP A 162 5.99 0.49 -9.41
C ASP A 162 5.27 -0.02 -10.67
N PRO A 163 3.98 -0.40 -10.53
CA PRO A 163 3.23 -1.07 -11.59
C PRO A 163 3.07 -0.16 -12.82
N GLU A 164 3.08 -0.80 -14.00
CA GLU A 164 2.76 -0.17 -15.28
C GLU A 164 1.25 -0.04 -15.46
N GLY A 165 0.82 0.74 -16.46
CA GLY A 165 -0.59 0.93 -16.82
C GLY A 165 -1.16 2.29 -16.39
N ASP A 166 -1.99 2.87 -17.25
CA ASP A 166 -2.55 4.22 -17.06
C ASP A 166 -3.47 4.31 -15.84
N ASP A 167 -4.22 3.25 -15.55
CA ASP A 167 -5.19 3.17 -14.45
C ASP A 167 -4.62 2.55 -13.16
N SER A 168 -3.32 2.22 -13.15
CA SER A 168 -2.69 1.47 -12.07
C SER A 168 -2.44 2.35 -10.85
N TYR A 169 -2.96 1.95 -9.70
CA TYR A 169 -2.59 2.60 -8.44
C TYR A 169 -1.14 2.23 -8.08
N PRO A 170 -0.29 3.18 -7.63
CA PRO A 170 1.16 2.94 -7.60
C PRO A 170 1.64 1.99 -6.50
N ILE A 171 0.85 1.82 -5.43
CA ILE A 171 1.24 1.06 -4.24
C ILE A 171 0.26 -0.09 -4.06
N VAL A 172 0.60 -1.25 -4.61
CA VAL A 172 -0.19 -2.48 -4.50
C VAL A 172 0.72 -3.65 -4.15
N THR A 173 0.14 -4.69 -3.56
CA THR A 173 0.87 -5.93 -3.27
C THR A 173 -0.08 -7.12 -3.25
N TYR A 174 0.47 -8.31 -3.38
CA TYR A 174 -0.19 -9.54 -2.95
C TYR A 174 -0.03 -9.72 -1.43
N THR A 175 -0.97 -10.45 -0.84
CA THR A 175 -0.81 -11.05 0.48
C THR A 175 -0.39 -12.51 0.30
N TRP A 176 0.38 -13.04 1.25
CA TRP A 176 1.00 -14.36 1.13
C TRP A 176 0.51 -15.29 2.23
N MET A 177 0.10 -16.50 1.86
CA MET A 177 -0.01 -17.63 2.77
C MET A 177 1.24 -18.49 2.63
N LEU A 178 1.91 -18.76 3.74
CA LEU A 178 3.10 -19.62 3.76
C LEU A 178 2.73 -20.97 4.34
N PHE A 179 3.01 -22.03 3.58
CA PHE A 179 2.80 -23.41 4.00
C PHE A 179 4.12 -24.17 3.95
N TYR A 180 4.29 -25.14 4.84
CA TYR A 180 5.35 -26.11 4.67
C TYR A 180 5.03 -26.99 3.46
N ARG A 181 6.07 -27.47 2.77
CA ARG A 181 5.86 -28.40 1.67
C ARG A 181 5.42 -29.78 2.18
N LYS A 182 6.00 -30.22 3.30
CA LYS A 182 5.75 -31.52 3.90
C LYS A 182 5.21 -31.39 5.32
N TYR A 183 4.11 -32.07 5.60
CA TYR A 183 3.50 -32.24 6.91
C TYR A 183 3.63 -33.70 7.35
N LYS A 184 3.63 -33.94 8.66
CA LYS A 184 3.63 -35.31 9.22
C LYS A 184 2.25 -35.96 9.15
N ASP A 185 1.20 -35.14 9.11
CA ASP A 185 -0.19 -35.55 9.11
C ASP A 185 -0.79 -35.18 7.75
N GLU A 186 -1.15 -36.19 6.96
CA GLU A 186 -1.71 -36.01 5.62
C GLU A 186 -3.09 -35.34 5.66
N ARG A 187 -3.89 -35.61 6.71
CA ARG A 187 -5.21 -34.98 6.87
C ARG A 187 -5.06 -33.48 7.09
N LYS A 188 -4.03 -33.05 7.80
CA LYS A 188 -3.69 -31.62 7.93
C LYS A 188 -3.33 -31.01 6.58
N ALA A 189 -2.50 -31.68 5.77
CA ALA A 189 -2.14 -31.17 4.45
C ALA A 189 -3.37 -31.03 3.54
N GLU A 190 -4.30 -31.99 3.59
CA GLU A 190 -5.57 -31.95 2.86
C GLU A 190 -6.44 -30.75 3.25
N ILE A 191 -6.67 -30.53 4.55
CA ILE A 191 -7.45 -29.39 5.04
C ILE A 191 -6.83 -28.05 4.63
N LEU A 192 -5.50 -27.95 4.62
CA LEU A 192 -4.80 -26.74 4.16
C LEU A 192 -4.99 -26.51 2.66
N ARG A 193 -4.99 -27.56 1.83
CA ARG A 193 -5.32 -27.45 0.40
C ARG A 193 -6.77 -27.00 0.20
N ASP A 194 -7.71 -27.54 0.97
CA ASP A 194 -9.12 -27.15 0.92
C ASP A 194 -9.34 -25.70 1.35
N LEU A 195 -8.63 -25.24 2.38
CA LEU A 195 -8.63 -23.83 2.78
C LEU A 195 -8.14 -22.92 1.64
N VAL A 196 -7.02 -23.28 0.99
CA VAL A 196 -6.52 -22.52 -0.16
C VAL A 196 -7.56 -22.49 -1.29
N ARG A 197 -8.16 -23.64 -1.61
CA ARG A 197 -9.20 -23.75 -2.63
C ARG A 197 -10.41 -22.86 -2.29
N PHE A 198 -10.89 -22.89 -1.05
CA PHE A 198 -11.96 -22.01 -0.59
C PHE A 198 -11.59 -20.53 -0.79
N CYS A 199 -10.41 -20.11 -0.34
CA CYS A 199 -9.93 -18.74 -0.48
C CYS A 199 -9.81 -18.29 -1.95
N LEU A 200 -9.43 -19.19 -2.86
CA LEU A 200 -9.32 -18.92 -4.29
C LEU A 200 -10.67 -18.87 -5.03
N HIS A 201 -11.74 -19.41 -4.44
CA HIS A 201 -13.07 -19.44 -5.04
C HIS A 201 -14.08 -18.68 -4.18
N ASP A 202 -14.85 -19.36 -3.33
CA ASP A 202 -15.95 -18.75 -2.57
C ASP A 202 -15.48 -17.62 -1.65
N GLY A 203 -14.28 -17.74 -1.09
CA GLY A 203 -13.68 -16.71 -0.25
C GLY A 203 -13.44 -15.40 -0.98
N GLN A 204 -13.24 -15.40 -2.31
CA GLN A 204 -13.04 -14.17 -3.08
C GLN A 204 -14.28 -13.27 -3.07
N LYS A 205 -15.48 -13.84 -2.91
CA LYS A 205 -16.74 -13.08 -2.80
C LYS A 205 -16.76 -12.17 -1.56
N LEU A 206 -15.88 -12.43 -0.58
CA LEU A 206 -15.75 -11.63 0.65
C LEU A 206 -14.75 -10.47 0.50
N ALA A 207 -13.90 -10.49 -0.54
CA ALA A 207 -12.77 -9.57 -0.67
C ALA A 207 -13.23 -8.10 -0.67
N ASP A 208 -14.18 -7.75 -1.54
CA ASP A 208 -14.66 -6.38 -1.71
C ASP A 208 -15.23 -5.77 -0.42
N ARG A 209 -15.97 -6.58 0.36
CA ARG A 209 -16.54 -6.17 1.64
C ARG A 209 -15.45 -5.86 2.67
N LEU A 210 -14.36 -6.61 2.62
CA LEU A 210 -13.21 -6.47 3.51
C LEU A 210 -12.17 -5.45 2.98
N GLY A 211 -12.39 -4.88 1.79
CA GLY A 211 -11.46 -3.95 1.15
C GLY A 211 -10.30 -4.63 0.43
N TYR A 212 -10.36 -5.93 0.19
CA TYR A 212 -9.35 -6.62 -0.62
C TYR A 212 -9.75 -6.66 -2.09
N ILE A 213 -8.74 -6.86 -2.94
CA ILE A 213 -8.90 -7.02 -4.38
C ILE A 213 -9.02 -8.52 -4.68
N PRO A 214 -10.08 -8.97 -5.36
CA PRO A 214 -10.14 -10.34 -5.89
C PRO A 214 -8.93 -10.62 -6.78
N LEU A 215 -8.33 -11.81 -6.60
CA LEU A 215 -7.22 -12.29 -7.41
C LEU A 215 -7.67 -12.47 -8.87
N PRO A 216 -6.88 -11.98 -9.85
CA PRO A 216 -7.21 -12.20 -11.24
C PRO A 216 -7.03 -13.68 -11.63
N ALA A 217 -7.76 -14.12 -12.66
CA ALA A 217 -7.87 -15.53 -13.03
C ALA A 217 -6.52 -16.21 -13.32
N ASN A 218 -5.56 -15.48 -13.91
CA ASN A 218 -4.21 -15.98 -14.14
C ASN A 218 -3.48 -16.31 -12.82
N VAL A 219 -3.71 -15.54 -11.77
CA VAL A 219 -3.12 -15.75 -10.44
C VAL A 219 -3.76 -16.95 -9.76
N VAL A 220 -5.09 -17.03 -9.78
CA VAL A 220 -5.85 -18.16 -9.23
C VAL A 220 -5.32 -19.48 -9.77
N LYS A 221 -5.14 -19.58 -11.10
CA LYS A 221 -4.62 -20.79 -11.75
C LYS A 221 -3.21 -21.18 -11.29
N VAL A 222 -2.33 -20.19 -11.07
CA VAL A 222 -0.96 -20.45 -10.59
C VAL A 222 -0.98 -20.93 -9.14
N VAL A 223 -1.77 -20.28 -8.27
CA VAL A 223 -1.83 -20.64 -6.84
C VAL A 223 -2.50 -22.01 -6.64
N GLU A 224 -3.53 -22.34 -7.42
CA GLU A 224 -4.19 -23.65 -7.36
C GLU A 224 -3.24 -24.80 -7.77
N LYS A 225 -2.39 -24.57 -8.78
CA LYS A 225 -1.33 -25.53 -9.12
C LYS A 225 -0.29 -25.64 -8.00
N ALA A 226 0.08 -24.53 -7.38
CA ALA A 226 1.09 -24.51 -6.34
C ALA A 226 0.61 -25.17 -5.03
N SER A 227 -0.69 -25.08 -4.70
CA SER A 227 -1.26 -25.67 -3.49
C SER A 227 -1.16 -27.19 -3.47
N GLN A 228 -1.05 -27.85 -4.63
CA GLN A 228 -0.78 -29.28 -4.75
C GLN A 228 0.58 -29.70 -4.18
N ASN A 229 1.49 -28.75 -3.94
CA ASN A 229 2.77 -29.04 -3.30
C ASN A 229 2.67 -29.15 -1.77
N ILE A 230 1.53 -28.82 -1.17
CA ILE A 230 1.25 -29.02 0.26
C ILE A 230 0.92 -30.50 0.44
N HIS A 231 1.83 -31.31 0.97
CA HIS A 231 1.62 -32.74 1.23
C HIS A 231 2.07 -33.13 2.63
#